data_AF-K2SEB2-F1
#
_entry.id   AF-K2SEB2-F1
#
_cell.length_a   1.000
_cell.length_b   1.000
_cell.length_c   1.000
_cell.angle_alpha   90.00
_cell.angle_beta   90.00
_cell.angle_gamma   90.00
#
_symmetry.space_group_name_H-M   'P 1'
#
loop_
_entity.id
_entity.type
_entity.pdbx_description
1 polymer ?
#
loop_
_entity_poly.entity_id
_entity_poly.type
_entity_poly.pdbx_seq_one_letter_code
_entity_poly.pdbx_strand_id
1 'polypeptide(L)'
;MDELEGDRTEIISLLERFTAPGRGKLCVSSRVWNVFERAYGSRCQQMRVERLTRSDLRHYVHSRLRGDEFMSQILDKEQDTRTNWIEKLLDNAEGVFLWVKLVVGLLLKDSVNEPTLREVYRLVDEYPKQIDPLYERMLRAIDQSPFVRDAAQTLQLCLTLRVMTIAGLWFFSLEREDPDYSLTRKLRPLAEEELSQFQKIYSRLKGRCMDFLEVSCIDAQSESPKRVLTGLEEISFSHRTARDFFEQRK
;
A
#
# COMPACT_ATOMS: atom_id res chain seq x y z
N MET A 1 4.88 -20.32 -6.35
CA MET A 1 4.41 -21.57 -5.71
C MET A 1 4.01 -21.38 -4.24
N ASP A 2 3.73 -20.16 -3.77
CA ASP A 2 3.30 -19.98 -2.38
C ASP A 2 1.78 -20.16 -2.19
N GLU A 3 1.02 -20.27 -3.28
CA GLU A 3 -0.43 -20.56 -3.31
C GLU A 3 -0.79 -22.00 -3.72
N LEU A 4 0.17 -22.93 -3.77
CA LEU A 4 -0.10 -24.35 -4.07
C LEU A 4 -0.31 -25.13 -2.76
N GLU A 5 -1.54 -25.55 -2.49
CA GLU A 5 -1.85 -26.53 -1.46
C GLU A 5 -1.38 -27.92 -1.92
N GLY A 6 -0.38 -28.50 -1.23
CA GLY A 6 0.17 -29.83 -1.57
C GLY A 6 1.50 -30.15 -0.88
N ASP A 7 1.94 -31.41 -0.94
CA ASP A 7 3.26 -31.80 -0.45
C ASP A 7 4.35 -31.19 -1.34
N ARG A 8 5.21 -30.37 -0.74
CA ARG A 8 6.33 -29.69 -1.40
C ARG A 8 7.28 -30.67 -2.09
N THR A 9 7.34 -31.90 -1.60
CA THR A 9 8.15 -32.99 -2.17
C THR A 9 7.56 -33.47 -3.50
N GLU A 10 6.24 -33.57 -3.62
CA GLU A 10 5.56 -33.90 -4.88
C GLU A 10 5.77 -32.80 -5.93
N ILE A 11 5.77 -31.54 -5.50
CA ILE A 11 6.06 -30.40 -6.38
C ILE A 11 7.48 -30.51 -6.94
N ILE A 12 8.47 -30.85 -6.11
CA ILE A 12 9.86 -31.06 -6.57
C ILE A 12 9.90 -32.17 -7.62
N SER A 13 9.28 -33.33 -7.36
CA SER A 13 9.24 -34.44 -8.31
C SER A 13 8.53 -34.06 -9.63
N LEU A 14 7.49 -33.24 -9.56
CA LEU A 14 6.81 -32.74 -10.75
C LEU A 14 7.72 -31.82 -11.58
N LEU A 15 8.39 -30.86 -10.93
CA LEU A 15 9.31 -29.94 -11.60
C LEU A 15 10.45 -30.70 -12.31
N GLU A 16 11.00 -31.73 -11.66
CA GLU A 16 12.07 -32.55 -12.24
C GLU A 16 11.64 -33.28 -13.52
N ARG A 17 10.39 -33.74 -13.61
CA ARG A 17 9.83 -34.36 -14.83
C ARG A 17 9.72 -33.38 -15.99
N PHE A 18 9.52 -32.09 -15.71
CA PHE A 18 9.42 -31.05 -16.74
C PHE A 18 10.79 -30.55 -17.21
N THR A 19 11.84 -30.72 -16.41
CA THR A 19 13.22 -30.28 -16.75
C THR A 19 14.04 -31.30 -17.55
N ALA A 20 13.41 -32.34 -18.12
CA ALA A 20 14.11 -33.34 -18.93
C ALA A 20 14.81 -32.70 -20.15
N PRO A 21 15.95 -33.25 -20.62
CA PRO A 21 16.74 -32.66 -21.70
C PRO A 21 15.89 -32.35 -22.94
N GLY A 22 15.99 -31.11 -23.44
CA GLY A 22 15.28 -30.66 -24.65
C GLY A 22 13.90 -30.05 -24.43
N ARG A 23 13.41 -29.90 -23.19
CA ARG A 23 12.03 -29.44 -22.89
C ARG A 23 11.87 -27.98 -22.43
N GLY A 24 12.83 -27.11 -22.73
CA GLY A 24 12.75 -25.67 -22.43
C GLY A 24 13.35 -25.27 -21.08
N LYS A 25 13.27 -23.97 -20.75
CA LYS A 25 13.77 -23.41 -19.47
C LYS A 25 12.59 -23.16 -18.55
N LEU A 26 12.70 -23.58 -17.29
CA LEU A 26 11.67 -23.40 -16.28
C LEU A 26 12.09 -22.28 -15.31
N CYS A 27 11.21 -21.30 -15.09
CA CYS A 27 11.37 -20.26 -14.09
C CYS A 27 10.34 -20.50 -12.98
N VAL A 28 10.81 -20.70 -11.75
CA VAL A 28 9.97 -21.04 -10.60
C VAL A 28 10.15 -20.01 -9.50
N SER A 29 9.05 -19.46 -8.99
CA SER A 29 9.05 -18.60 -7.80
C SER A 29 8.60 -19.40 -6.57
N SER A 30 9.34 -19.29 -5.47
CA SER A 30 8.99 -19.92 -4.19
C SER A 30 9.48 -19.06 -3.03
N ARG A 31 8.91 -19.26 -1.82
CA ARG A 31 9.52 -18.76 -0.58
C ARG A 31 10.78 -19.58 -0.26
N VAL A 32 11.69 -19.02 0.54
CA VAL A 32 12.96 -19.66 0.92
C VAL A 32 12.71 -20.80 1.92
N TRP A 33 12.11 -21.90 1.45
CA TRP A 33 11.90 -23.10 2.24
C TRP A 33 13.08 -24.05 2.08
N ASN A 34 13.52 -24.64 3.19
CA ASN A 34 14.66 -25.56 3.24
C ASN A 34 14.55 -26.73 2.24
N VAL A 35 13.33 -27.15 1.91
CA VAL A 35 13.07 -28.24 0.96
C VAL A 35 13.50 -27.87 -0.46
N PHE A 36 13.20 -26.64 -0.90
CA PHE A 36 13.62 -26.13 -2.21
C PHE A 36 15.09 -25.74 -2.23
N GLU A 37 15.63 -25.19 -1.12
CA GLU A 37 17.06 -24.88 -1.03
C GLU A 37 17.90 -26.16 -1.08
N ARG A 38 17.47 -27.24 -0.43
CA ARG A 38 18.13 -28.56 -0.55
C ARG A 38 18.05 -29.13 -1.97
N ALA A 39 16.90 -29.02 -2.63
CA ALA A 39 16.70 -29.59 -3.96
C ALA A 39 17.45 -28.83 -5.06
N TYR A 40 17.48 -27.49 -4.98
CA TYR A 40 17.88 -26.62 -6.10
C TYR A 40 18.97 -25.60 -5.75
N GLY A 41 19.31 -25.39 -4.47
CA GLY A 41 20.20 -24.34 -3.98
C GLY A 41 21.53 -24.22 -4.71
N SER A 42 22.20 -25.35 -4.92
CA SER A 42 23.47 -25.41 -5.66
C SER A 42 23.33 -25.87 -7.11
N ARG A 43 22.15 -26.39 -7.50
CA ARG A 43 21.92 -27.04 -8.80
C ARG A 43 21.32 -26.11 -9.85
N CYS A 44 20.74 -24.98 -9.42
CA CYS A 44 20.04 -24.05 -10.29
C CYS A 44 20.50 -22.61 -10.05
N GLN A 45 20.39 -21.77 -11.08
CA GLN A 45 20.54 -20.32 -10.91
C GLN A 45 19.40 -19.80 -10.04
N GLN A 46 19.75 -19.15 -8.93
CA GLN A 46 18.78 -18.58 -8.00
C GLN A 46 18.81 -17.06 -8.06
N MET A 47 17.62 -16.47 -8.04
CA MET A 47 17.43 -15.04 -7.95
C MET A 47 16.68 -14.72 -6.67
N ARG A 48 17.39 -14.17 -5.67
CA ARG A 48 16.76 -13.72 -4.42
C ARG A 48 16.21 -12.31 -4.62
N VAL A 49 14.93 -12.21 -4.95
CA VAL A 49 14.25 -10.94 -5.26
C VAL A 49 14.44 -9.92 -4.14
N GLU A 50 14.33 -10.34 -2.88
CA GLU A 50 14.61 -9.53 -1.68
C GLU A 50 15.98 -8.82 -1.67
N ARG A 51 17.02 -9.45 -2.24
CA ARG A 51 18.37 -8.85 -2.33
C ARG A 51 18.50 -7.91 -3.52
N LEU A 52 17.78 -8.21 -4.61
CA LEU A 52 17.78 -7.38 -5.82
C LEU A 52 16.95 -6.11 -5.65
N THR A 53 15.85 -6.17 -4.91
CA THR A 53 14.95 -5.02 -4.71
C THR A 53 15.46 -4.06 -3.65
N ARG A 54 16.46 -4.42 -2.83
CA ARG A 54 16.94 -3.54 -1.75
C ARG A 54 17.42 -2.18 -2.25
N SER A 55 18.08 -2.13 -3.41
CA SER A 55 18.49 -0.87 -4.04
C SER A 55 17.29 -0.03 -4.46
N ASP A 56 16.29 -0.66 -5.08
CA ASP A 56 15.06 0.00 -5.53
C ASP A 56 14.22 0.48 -4.36
N LEU A 57 14.13 -0.30 -3.28
CA LEU A 57 13.46 0.07 -2.03
C LEU A 57 14.14 1.29 -1.40
N ARG A 58 15.48 1.29 -1.34
CA ARG A 58 16.23 2.46 -0.84
C ARG A 58 15.95 3.69 -1.69
N HIS A 59 15.98 3.54 -3.01
CA HIS A 59 15.68 4.63 -3.93
C HIS A 59 14.25 5.16 -3.73
N TYR A 60 13.28 4.27 -3.61
CA TYR A 60 11.88 4.61 -3.32
C TYR A 60 11.75 5.40 -1.99
N VAL A 61 12.35 4.89 -0.90
CA VAL A 61 12.31 5.55 0.41
C VAL A 61 12.89 6.96 0.33
N HIS A 62 14.10 7.12 -0.23
CA HIS A 62 14.70 8.44 -0.39
C HIS A 62 13.87 9.37 -1.27
N SER A 63 13.47 8.92 -2.45
CA SER A 63 12.68 9.72 -3.39
C SER A 63 11.38 10.21 -2.74
N ARG A 64 10.69 9.31 -2.01
CA ARG A 64 9.40 9.61 -1.41
C ARG A 64 9.51 10.57 -0.24
N LEU A 65 10.52 10.41 0.60
CA LEU A 65 10.76 11.24 1.78
C LEU A 65 11.36 12.61 1.44
N ARG A 66 12.16 12.72 0.36
CA ARG A 66 12.69 14.00 -0.13
C ARG A 66 11.61 14.95 -0.62
N GLY A 67 10.43 14.43 -0.97
CA GLY A 67 9.27 15.25 -1.34
C GLY A 67 8.61 15.99 -0.16
N ASP A 68 8.96 15.64 1.09
CA ASP A 68 8.49 16.30 2.30
C ASP A 68 9.63 17.13 2.91
N GLU A 69 9.37 18.41 3.18
CA GLU A 69 10.39 19.36 3.62
C GLU A 69 11.04 18.92 4.94
N PHE A 70 10.21 18.48 5.90
CA PHE A 70 10.68 18.04 7.20
C PHE A 70 11.51 16.76 7.11
N MET A 71 10.99 15.74 6.43
CA MET A 71 11.70 14.47 6.25
C MET A 71 12.98 14.63 5.43
N SER A 72 13.03 15.57 4.47
CA SER A 72 14.26 15.92 3.76
C SER A 72 15.34 16.43 4.73
N GLN A 73 14.99 17.28 5.69
CA GLN A 73 15.95 17.76 6.70
C GLN A 73 16.42 16.63 7.63
N ILE A 74 15.54 15.68 7.98
CA ILE A 74 15.91 14.50 8.77
C ILE A 74 16.89 13.61 7.99
N LEU A 75 16.68 13.41 6.70
CA LEU A 75 17.59 12.66 5.82
C LEU A 75 18.98 13.31 5.72
N ASP A 76 19.05 14.64 5.68
CA ASP A 76 20.34 15.35 5.65
C ASP A 76 21.10 15.18 6.97
N LYS A 77 20.40 15.29 8.11
CA LYS A 77 20.98 15.05 9.44
C LYS A 77 21.43 13.59 9.64
N GLU A 78 20.78 12.63 8.97
CA GLU A 78 21.17 11.23 9.02
C GLU A 78 22.58 11.02 8.46
N GLN A 79 22.93 11.67 7.34
CA GLN A 79 24.25 11.54 6.71
C GLN A 79 25.40 11.94 7.64
N ASP A 80 25.14 12.86 8.56
CA ASP A 80 26.10 13.32 9.58
C ASP A 80 26.19 12.38 10.80
N THR A 81 25.24 11.45 10.96
CA THR A 81 25.17 10.53 12.11
C THR A 81 25.52 9.09 11.71
N ARG A 82 26.12 8.31 12.62
CA ARG A 82 26.37 6.87 12.41
C ARG A 82 25.11 6.00 12.47
N THR A 83 23.93 6.60 12.64
CA THR A 83 22.67 5.91 12.82
C THR A 83 21.93 5.89 11.49
N ASN A 84 21.97 4.76 10.77
CA ASN A 84 21.27 4.62 9.51
C ASN A 84 19.88 4.00 9.72
N TRP A 85 18.88 4.85 9.90
CA TRP A 85 17.51 4.43 10.15
C TRP A 85 16.85 3.88 8.88
N ILE A 86 17.32 4.29 7.70
CA ILE A 86 16.86 3.74 6.42
C ILE A 86 17.27 2.28 6.29
N GLU A 87 18.53 1.92 6.59
CA GLU A 87 18.94 0.51 6.54
C GLU A 87 18.13 -0.33 7.53
N LYS A 88 17.86 0.21 8.72
CA LYS A 88 16.99 -0.45 9.70
C LYS A 88 15.56 -0.66 9.17
N LEU A 89 14.99 0.34 8.49
CA LEU A 89 13.68 0.24 7.83
C LEU A 89 13.71 -0.85 6.74
N LEU A 90 14.74 -0.86 5.90
CA LEU A 90 14.90 -1.85 4.83
C LEU A 90 15.13 -3.27 5.38
N ASP A 91 15.82 -3.41 6.51
CA ASP A 91 15.97 -4.68 7.22
C ASP A 91 14.64 -5.18 7.80
N ASN A 92 13.87 -4.28 8.40
CA ASN A 92 12.55 -4.61 8.95
C ASN A 92 11.54 -5.03 7.86
N ALA A 93 11.71 -4.55 6.64
CA ALA A 93 10.84 -4.85 5.52
C ALA A 93 10.98 -6.28 4.98
N GLU A 94 12.11 -6.95 5.22
CA GLU A 94 12.41 -8.31 4.71
C GLU A 94 12.10 -8.46 3.20
N GLY A 95 12.36 -7.41 2.42
CA GLY A 95 12.13 -7.37 0.97
C GLY A 95 10.69 -7.10 0.51
N VAL A 96 9.74 -6.89 1.43
CA VAL A 96 8.32 -6.64 1.12
C VAL A 96 8.10 -5.17 0.75
N PHE A 97 8.02 -4.86 -0.55
CA PHE A 97 7.82 -3.49 -1.06
C PHE A 97 6.58 -2.82 -0.48
N LEU A 98 5.47 -3.56 -0.36
CA LEU A 98 4.22 -3.03 0.21
C LEU A 98 4.41 -2.56 1.65
N TRP A 99 5.17 -3.30 2.46
CA TRP A 99 5.48 -2.91 3.83
C TRP A 99 6.23 -1.57 3.85
N VAL A 100 7.24 -1.42 3.00
CA VAL A 100 8.00 -0.16 2.85
C VAL A 100 7.08 0.98 2.41
N LYS A 101 6.21 0.76 1.41
CA LYS A 101 5.22 1.76 0.94
C LYS A 101 4.35 2.26 2.09
N LEU A 102 3.82 1.35 2.91
CA LEU A 102 2.94 1.68 4.03
C LEU A 102 3.70 2.41 5.15
N VAL A 103 4.87 1.92 5.55
CA VAL A 103 5.68 2.54 6.61
C VAL A 103 6.16 3.94 6.21
N VAL A 104 6.60 4.14 4.97
CA VAL A 104 6.96 5.47 4.48
C VAL A 104 5.74 6.41 4.48
N GLY A 105 4.56 5.91 4.09
CA GLY A 105 3.31 6.67 4.18
C GLY A 105 2.97 7.09 5.61
N LEU A 106 3.16 6.19 6.59
CA LEU A 106 2.98 6.49 8.01
C LEU A 106 3.97 7.54 8.51
N LEU A 107 5.26 7.40 8.16
CA LEU A 107 6.28 8.38 8.53
C LEU A 107 5.99 9.77 7.95
N LEU A 108 5.53 9.84 6.69
CA LEU A 108 5.10 11.10 6.07
C LEU A 108 3.84 11.69 6.72
N LYS A 109 2.98 10.86 7.28
CA LYS A 109 1.82 11.36 8.02
C LYS A 109 2.24 11.92 9.39
N ASP A 110 3.19 11.25 10.04
CA ASP A 110 3.71 11.64 11.35
C ASP A 110 4.68 12.83 11.27
N SER A 111 5.21 13.17 10.08
CA SER A 111 6.13 14.30 9.87
C SER A 111 5.50 15.65 10.24
N VAL A 112 4.17 15.76 10.21
CA VAL A 112 3.42 16.94 10.65
C VAL A 112 3.70 17.31 12.12
N ASN A 113 4.08 16.33 12.95
CA ASN A 113 4.44 16.56 14.35
C ASN A 113 5.92 16.88 14.53
N GLU A 114 6.67 17.05 13.43
CA GLU A 114 8.11 17.37 13.40
C GLU A 114 8.98 16.50 14.33
N PRO A 115 8.90 15.16 14.25
CA PRO A 115 9.63 14.26 15.13
C PRO A 115 11.16 14.38 14.96
N THR A 116 11.90 14.39 16.05
CA THR A 116 13.36 14.35 16.02
C THR A 116 13.88 13.08 15.33
N LEU A 117 15.12 13.09 14.82
CA LEU A 117 15.76 11.91 14.21
C LEU A 117 15.72 10.67 15.14
N ARG A 118 15.84 10.88 16.45
CA ARG A 118 15.77 9.80 17.45
C ARG A 118 14.36 9.20 17.55
N GLU A 119 13.32 10.03 17.44
CA GLU A 119 11.93 9.58 17.44
C GLU A 119 11.61 8.83 16.15
N VAL A 120 12.08 9.32 14.98
CA VAL A 120 11.97 8.59 13.70
C VAL A 120 12.62 7.21 13.80
N TYR A 121 13.84 7.13 14.35
CA TYR A 121 14.51 5.82 14.56
C TYR A 121 13.69 4.88 15.44
N ARG A 122 13.12 5.39 16.55
CA ARG A 122 12.25 4.59 17.45
C ARG A 122 10.99 4.13 16.74
N LEU A 123 10.32 5.01 16.00
CA LEU A 123 9.13 4.66 15.22
C LEU A 123 9.43 3.53 14.24
N VAL A 124 10.57 3.59 13.54
CA VAL A 124 11.02 2.55 12.61
C VAL A 124 11.24 1.21 13.32
N ASP A 125 11.76 1.22 14.54
CA ASP A 125 11.97 0.02 15.35
C ASP A 125 10.66 -0.56 15.92
N GLU A 126 9.66 0.29 16.18
CA GLU A 126 8.35 -0.09 16.70
C GLU A 126 7.38 -0.60 15.62
N TYR A 127 7.63 -0.33 14.33
CA TYR A 127 6.77 -0.84 13.28
C TYR A 127 6.80 -2.38 13.22
N PRO A 128 5.62 -3.05 13.24
CA PRO A 128 5.59 -4.50 13.13
C PRO A 128 6.15 -4.95 11.78
N LYS A 129 7.01 -5.97 11.75
CA LYS A 129 7.62 -6.49 10.52
C LYS A 129 6.62 -7.22 9.60
N GLN A 130 5.58 -7.81 10.18
CA GLN A 130 4.53 -8.51 9.44
C GLN A 130 3.46 -7.54 8.98
N ILE A 131 2.81 -7.85 7.84
CA ILE A 131 1.85 -6.94 7.23
C ILE A 131 0.52 -6.86 7.99
N ASP A 132 0.02 -7.96 8.54
CA ASP A 132 -1.27 -7.95 9.25
C ASP A 132 -1.21 -7.12 10.53
N PRO A 133 -0.19 -7.24 11.41
CA PRO A 133 -0.05 -6.35 12.56
C PRO A 133 0.21 -4.89 12.15
N LEU A 134 0.84 -4.65 11.00
CA LEU A 134 0.98 -3.29 10.46
C LEU A 134 -0.39 -2.71 10.07
N TYR A 135 -1.24 -3.50 9.40
CA TYR A 135 -2.63 -3.10 9.12
C TYR A 135 -3.43 -2.85 10.39
N GLU A 136 -3.26 -3.67 11.44
CA GLU A 136 -3.88 -3.41 12.73
C GLU A 136 -3.45 -2.06 13.32
N ARG A 137 -2.16 -1.73 13.26
CA ARG A 137 -1.65 -0.43 13.71
C ARG A 137 -2.28 0.72 12.92
N MET A 138 -2.37 0.58 11.60
CA MET A 138 -3.02 1.57 10.73
C MET A 138 -4.51 1.73 11.06
N LEU A 139 -5.22 0.63 11.31
CA LEU A 139 -6.62 0.67 11.74
C LEU A 139 -6.80 1.37 13.08
N ARG A 140 -5.95 1.07 14.07
CA ARG A 140 -5.99 1.77 15.36
C ARG A 140 -5.78 3.27 15.20
N ALA A 141 -4.92 3.70 14.27
CA ALA A 141 -4.75 5.11 13.96
C ALA A 141 -6.00 5.73 13.31
N ILE A 142 -6.75 4.97 12.50
CA ILE A 142 -8.07 5.39 12.00
C ILE A 142 -9.08 5.48 13.14
N ASP A 143 -9.11 4.50 14.05
CA ASP A 143 -10.05 4.46 15.17
C ASP A 143 -9.89 5.65 16.13
N GLN A 144 -8.65 6.13 16.29
CA GLN A 144 -8.33 7.30 17.11
C GLN A 144 -8.60 8.63 16.39
N SER A 145 -8.91 8.60 15.10
CA SER A 145 -9.17 9.81 14.29
C SER A 145 -10.59 10.33 14.51
N PRO A 146 -10.83 11.66 14.52
CA PRO A 146 -12.18 12.22 14.54
C PRO A 146 -13.01 11.84 13.31
N PHE A 147 -12.38 11.31 12.26
CA PHE A 147 -13.03 10.89 11.02
C PHE A 147 -13.28 9.38 10.94
N VAL A 148 -13.18 8.64 12.07
CA VAL A 148 -13.38 7.18 12.11
C VAL A 148 -14.67 6.73 11.43
N ARG A 149 -15.79 7.43 11.66
CA ARG A 149 -17.09 7.09 11.06
C ARG A 149 -17.03 7.15 9.54
N ASP A 150 -16.44 8.20 8.99
CA ASP A 150 -16.32 8.39 7.54
C ASP A 150 -15.39 7.35 6.91
N ALA A 151 -14.28 7.05 7.57
CA ALA A 151 -13.33 6.02 7.13
C ALA A 151 -13.99 4.63 7.14
N ALA A 152 -14.65 4.26 8.24
CA ALA A 152 -15.33 2.97 8.38
C ALA A 152 -16.42 2.78 7.33
N GLN A 153 -17.27 3.79 7.09
CA GLN A 153 -18.30 3.72 6.06
C GLN A 153 -17.69 3.59 4.66
N THR A 154 -16.62 4.35 4.37
CA THR A 154 -15.93 4.28 3.08
C THR A 154 -15.33 2.89 2.84
N LEU A 155 -14.65 2.33 3.84
CA LEU A 155 -14.09 0.97 3.79
C LEU A 155 -15.20 -0.08 3.61
N GLN A 156 -16.30 0.01 4.37
CA GLN A 156 -17.44 -0.90 4.25
C GLN A 156 -18.07 -0.86 2.86
N LEU A 157 -18.25 0.33 2.29
CA LEU A 157 -18.77 0.48 0.95
C LEU A 157 -17.85 -0.17 -0.09
N CYS A 158 -16.52 0.03 0.02
CA CYS A 158 -15.55 -0.58 -0.89
C CYS A 158 -15.44 -2.12 -0.72
N LEU A 159 -15.78 -2.65 0.46
CA LEU A 159 -15.85 -4.10 0.72
C LEU A 159 -17.15 -4.75 0.22
N THR A 160 -18.22 -3.97 0.11
CA THR A 160 -19.55 -4.47 -0.21
C THR A 160 -19.89 -4.34 -1.69
N LEU A 161 -19.52 -3.19 -2.28
CA LEU A 161 -19.79 -2.92 -3.68
C LEU A 161 -18.70 -3.53 -4.56
N ARG A 162 -19.12 -4.01 -5.74
CA ARG A 162 -18.19 -4.49 -6.77
C ARG A 162 -17.30 -3.36 -7.31
N VAL A 163 -17.90 -2.18 -7.49
CA VAL A 163 -17.23 -0.97 -7.98
C VAL A 163 -17.71 0.20 -7.14
N MET A 164 -16.78 0.98 -6.62
CA MET A 164 -17.03 2.27 -5.99
C MET A 164 -16.25 3.34 -6.77
N THR A 165 -16.81 4.52 -6.98
CA THR A 165 -16.13 5.63 -7.67
C THR A 165 -16.07 6.88 -6.82
N ILE A 166 -15.22 7.84 -7.20
CA ILE A 166 -15.16 9.16 -6.55
C ILE A 166 -16.53 9.86 -6.57
N ALA A 167 -17.23 9.85 -7.71
CA ALA A 167 -18.58 10.39 -7.81
C ALA A 167 -19.55 9.63 -6.91
N GLY A 168 -19.46 8.30 -6.87
CA GLY A 168 -20.29 7.47 -5.99
C GLY A 168 -20.15 7.85 -4.52
N LEU A 169 -18.91 8.01 -4.03
CA LEU A 169 -18.67 8.50 -2.66
C LEU A 169 -19.14 9.93 -2.44
N TRP A 170 -19.02 10.80 -3.45
CA TRP A 170 -19.52 12.17 -3.35
C TRP A 170 -21.05 12.19 -3.22
N PHE A 171 -21.78 11.50 -4.09
CA PHE A 171 -23.24 11.40 -4.00
C PHE A 171 -23.68 10.76 -2.68
N PHE A 172 -22.98 9.73 -2.19
CA PHE A 172 -23.21 9.17 -0.87
C PHE A 172 -23.03 10.20 0.25
N SER A 173 -22.05 11.11 0.14
CA SER A 173 -21.88 12.18 1.11
C SER A 173 -23.02 13.21 1.09
N LEU A 174 -23.61 13.48 -0.06
CA LEU A 174 -24.77 14.38 -0.19
C LEU A 174 -26.02 13.76 0.44
N GLU A 175 -26.28 12.49 0.16
CA GLU A 175 -27.38 11.72 0.74
C GLU A 175 -27.30 11.66 2.28
N ARG A 176 -26.09 11.66 2.84
CA ARG A 176 -25.87 11.72 4.30
C ARG A 176 -26.23 13.08 4.90
N GLU A 177 -26.07 14.15 4.16
CA GLU A 177 -26.39 15.51 4.60
C GLU A 177 -27.88 15.80 4.43
N ASP A 178 -28.48 15.33 3.32
CA ASP A 178 -29.88 15.46 2.98
C ASP A 178 -30.40 14.18 2.29
N PRO A 179 -31.19 13.33 2.98
CA PRO A 179 -31.76 12.11 2.41
C PRO A 179 -32.73 12.34 1.24
N ASP A 180 -33.31 13.53 1.13
CA ASP A 180 -34.23 13.87 0.04
C ASP A 180 -33.51 14.61 -1.10
N TYR A 181 -32.17 14.72 -1.04
CA TYR A 181 -31.36 15.44 -2.01
C TYR A 181 -31.63 14.99 -3.44
N SER A 182 -31.70 13.68 -3.66
CA SER A 182 -31.92 13.11 -4.99
C SER A 182 -33.31 13.43 -5.56
N LEU A 183 -34.31 13.67 -4.70
CA LEU A 183 -35.68 14.02 -5.07
C LEU A 183 -35.85 15.51 -5.37
N THR A 184 -35.09 16.37 -4.68
CA THR A 184 -35.21 17.82 -4.77
C THR A 184 -34.23 18.46 -5.77
N ARG A 185 -33.11 17.77 -6.07
CA ARG A 185 -32.09 18.28 -7.00
C ARG A 185 -32.61 18.36 -8.43
N LYS A 186 -32.42 19.53 -9.07
CA LYS A 186 -32.69 19.72 -10.50
C LYS A 186 -31.73 18.86 -11.35
N LEU A 187 -32.28 18.11 -12.30
CA LEU A 187 -31.50 17.36 -13.29
C LEU A 187 -30.77 18.32 -14.23
N ARG A 188 -29.44 18.40 -14.07
CA ARG A 188 -28.54 19.18 -14.93
C ARG A 188 -27.14 18.57 -14.93
N PRO A 189 -26.31 18.89 -15.94
CA PRO A 189 -24.88 18.62 -15.87
C PRO A 189 -24.25 19.21 -14.60
N LEU A 190 -23.22 18.53 -14.09
CA LEU A 190 -22.46 19.01 -12.93
C LEU A 190 -21.74 20.31 -13.29
N ALA A 191 -21.82 21.28 -12.40
CA ALA A 191 -21.11 22.55 -12.49
C ALA A 191 -19.63 22.36 -12.09
N GLU A 192 -18.78 23.31 -12.45
CA GLU A 192 -17.34 23.25 -12.17
C GLU A 192 -17.06 23.22 -10.66
N GLU A 193 -17.86 23.91 -9.85
CA GLU A 193 -17.73 23.88 -8.39
C GLU A 193 -18.06 22.49 -7.81
N GLU A 194 -18.94 21.74 -8.45
CA GLU A 194 -19.32 20.37 -8.06
C GLU A 194 -18.22 19.38 -8.45
N LEU A 195 -17.65 19.52 -9.65
CA LEU A 195 -16.48 18.74 -10.08
C LEU A 195 -15.28 18.98 -9.16
N SER A 196 -15.10 20.20 -8.65
CA SER A 196 -14.04 20.49 -7.67
C SER A 196 -14.19 19.70 -6.36
N GLN A 197 -15.40 19.22 -6.02
CA GLN A 197 -15.63 18.40 -4.82
C GLN A 197 -15.00 17.01 -4.97
N PHE A 198 -14.84 16.50 -6.18
CA PHE A 198 -14.17 15.21 -6.42
C PHE A 198 -12.74 15.22 -5.90
N GLN A 199 -12.03 16.34 -6.07
CA GLN A 199 -10.69 16.52 -5.52
C GLN A 199 -10.71 16.48 -3.98
N LYS A 200 -11.74 17.04 -3.35
CA LYS A 200 -11.90 16.98 -1.89
C LYS A 200 -12.19 15.56 -1.41
N ILE A 201 -13.03 14.80 -2.12
CA ILE A 201 -13.29 13.40 -1.80
C ILE A 201 -12.01 12.57 -1.91
N TYR A 202 -11.23 12.77 -2.97
CA TYR A 202 -9.94 12.11 -3.12
C TYR A 202 -8.97 12.43 -1.97
N SER A 203 -8.82 13.72 -1.62
CA SER A 203 -7.97 14.12 -0.48
C SER A 203 -8.47 13.53 0.85
N ARG A 204 -9.79 13.49 1.07
CA ARG A 204 -10.40 12.85 2.25
C ARG A 204 -10.10 11.36 2.29
N LEU A 205 -10.21 10.66 1.17
CA LEU A 205 -9.92 9.24 1.06
C LEU A 205 -8.46 8.95 1.46
N LYS A 206 -7.51 9.70 0.89
CA LYS A 206 -6.09 9.58 1.27
C LYS A 206 -5.83 9.87 2.74
N GLY A 207 -6.38 10.96 3.28
CA GLY A 207 -6.11 11.36 4.66
C GLY A 207 -6.79 10.48 5.72
N ARG A 208 -7.98 9.94 5.41
CA ARG A 208 -8.84 9.24 6.37
C ARG A 208 -8.71 7.72 6.31
N CYS A 209 -8.36 7.14 5.16
CA CYS A 209 -8.27 5.70 4.98
C CYS A 209 -6.82 5.16 5.00
N MET A 210 -5.83 5.95 5.44
CA MET A 210 -4.45 5.49 5.72
C MET A 210 -3.82 4.64 4.60
N ASP A 211 -3.97 5.02 3.33
CA ASP A 211 -3.47 4.23 2.20
C ASP A 211 -4.02 2.79 2.07
N PHE A 212 -5.10 2.43 2.79
CA PHE A 212 -5.84 1.18 2.53
C PHE A 212 -6.53 1.20 1.16
N LEU A 213 -6.89 2.39 0.69
CA LEU A 213 -7.61 2.59 -0.56
C LEU A 213 -6.78 3.44 -1.53
N GLU A 214 -6.87 3.09 -2.81
CA GLU A 214 -6.30 3.84 -3.93
C GLU A 214 -7.35 4.10 -4.99
N VAL A 215 -7.06 5.06 -5.87
CA VAL A 215 -7.95 5.46 -6.95
C VAL A 215 -7.29 5.08 -8.26
N SER A 216 -7.90 4.11 -8.95
CA SER A 216 -7.41 3.60 -10.22
C SER A 216 -7.43 4.74 -11.24
N CYS A 217 -6.36 4.86 -12.02
CA CYS A 217 -6.03 5.96 -12.95
C CYS A 217 -5.28 7.19 -12.37
N ILE A 218 -4.84 7.14 -11.11
CA ILE A 218 -3.83 8.06 -10.56
C ILE A 218 -2.52 7.32 -10.28
N ASP A 219 -2.00 6.59 -11.27
CA ASP A 219 -0.69 5.93 -11.17
C ASP A 219 0.46 6.82 -11.67
N ALA A 220 1.25 7.27 -10.69
CA ALA A 220 2.72 7.37 -10.59
C ALA A 220 3.63 7.89 -11.73
N GLN A 221 3.16 8.16 -12.97
CA GLN A 221 4.05 8.67 -14.05
C GLN A 221 3.63 9.99 -14.69
N SER A 222 2.56 10.63 -14.20
CA SER A 222 2.23 11.99 -14.64
C SER A 222 2.68 13.00 -13.59
N GLU A 223 3.88 13.56 -13.76
CA GLU A 223 4.34 14.79 -13.11
C GLU A 223 3.54 16.03 -13.60
N SER A 224 2.25 15.87 -13.94
CA SER A 224 1.39 17.00 -14.28
C SER A 224 0.70 17.52 -13.01
N PRO A 225 0.78 18.83 -12.73
CA PRO A 225 0.13 19.41 -11.57
C PRO A 225 -1.39 19.41 -11.83
N LYS A 226 -2.12 18.62 -11.03
CA LYS A 226 -3.59 18.58 -10.93
C LYS A 226 -4.32 18.02 -12.16
N ARG A 227 -4.29 16.71 -12.32
CA ARG A 227 -5.27 16.01 -13.18
C ARG A 227 -6.68 16.27 -12.64
N VAL A 228 -7.57 16.79 -13.48
CA VAL A 228 -8.98 17.03 -13.13
C VAL A 228 -9.68 15.68 -13.02
N LEU A 229 -10.24 15.38 -11.85
CA LEU A 229 -11.04 14.18 -11.63
C LEU A 229 -12.40 14.31 -12.34
N THR A 230 -12.76 13.28 -13.07
CA THR A 230 -14.03 13.13 -13.80
C THR A 230 -15.14 12.58 -12.91
N GLY A 231 -14.78 11.96 -11.79
CA GLY A 231 -15.69 11.28 -10.86
C GLY A 231 -15.89 9.80 -11.19
N LEU A 232 -15.48 9.35 -12.37
CA LEU A 232 -15.60 7.94 -12.80
C LEU A 232 -14.43 7.07 -12.32
N GLU A 233 -13.42 7.67 -11.70
CA GLU A 233 -12.27 6.95 -11.19
C GLU A 233 -12.70 5.96 -10.10
N GLU A 234 -12.29 4.70 -10.26
CA GLU A 234 -12.69 3.64 -9.33
C GLU A 234 -11.80 3.67 -8.09
N ILE A 235 -12.40 3.32 -6.97
CA ILE A 235 -11.76 3.20 -5.67
C ILE A 235 -11.60 1.72 -5.39
N SER A 236 -10.38 1.32 -5.09
CA SER A 236 -10.03 -0.06 -4.79
C SER A 236 -9.08 -0.14 -3.61
N PHE A 237 -8.90 -1.33 -3.05
CA PHE A 237 -7.88 -1.55 -2.04
C PHE A 237 -6.50 -1.43 -2.65
N SER A 238 -5.59 -0.72 -1.99
CA SER A 238 -4.22 -0.49 -2.46
C SER A 238 -3.40 -1.76 -2.65
N HIS A 239 -3.86 -2.87 -2.09
CA HIS A 239 -3.33 -4.20 -2.34
C HIS A 239 -4.34 -5.29 -2.00
N ARG A 240 -4.21 -6.46 -2.63
CA ARG A 240 -5.05 -7.65 -2.35
C ARG A 240 -5.03 -8.03 -0.87
N THR A 241 -3.85 -8.06 -0.24
CA THR A 241 -3.70 -8.40 1.19
C THR A 241 -4.44 -7.45 2.13
N ALA A 242 -4.57 -6.17 1.75
CA ALA A 242 -5.36 -5.23 2.53
C ALA A 242 -6.85 -5.60 2.51
N ARG A 243 -7.37 -5.96 1.32
CA ARG A 243 -8.75 -6.44 1.17
C ARG A 243 -8.97 -7.74 1.95
N ASP A 244 -8.07 -8.71 1.79
CA ASP A 244 -8.15 -10.02 2.46
C ASP A 244 -8.16 -9.84 3.99
N PHE A 245 -7.34 -8.93 4.52
CA PHE A 245 -7.29 -8.60 5.95
C PHE A 245 -8.63 -8.14 6.52
N PHE A 246 -9.43 -7.38 5.74
CA PHE A 246 -10.78 -6.98 6.15
C PHE A 246 -11.82 -8.09 5.96
N GLU A 247 -11.70 -8.89 4.89
CA GLU A 247 -12.66 -9.96 4.59
C GLU A 247 -12.56 -11.13 5.59
N GLN A 248 -11.37 -11.43 6.11
CA GLN A 248 -11.15 -12.44 7.15
C GLN A 248 -11.75 -12.07 8.53
N ARG A 249 -12.15 -10.80 8.72
CA ARG A 249 -12.72 -10.28 9.98
C ARG A 249 -14.24 -10.07 9.93
N LYS A 250 -14.90 -10.49 8.86
CA LYS A 250 -16.37 -10.53 8.75
C LYS A 250 -16.93 -11.68 9.56
#